data_AF-A0AAU7XBQ9-F1
#
_entry.id   AF-A0AAU7XBQ9-F1
#
_cell.length_a   1.000
_cell.length_b   1.000
_cell.length_c   1.000
_cell.angle_alpha   90.00
_cell.angle_beta   90.00
_cell.angle_gamma   90.00
#
_symmetry.space_group_name_H-M   'P 1'
#
loop_
_entity.id
_entity.type
_entity.pdbx_description
1 polymer ?
#
loop_
_entity_poly.entity_id
_entity_poly.type
_entity_poly.pdbx_seq_one_letter_code
_entity_poly.pdbx_strand_id
1 'polypeptide(L)'
;MKRVLSITALVGMAGLLTGCSMFGGWFAERDPWRREAEARCIASGVVRPSAYIQPVREIDGAGACGADHPFKVTAVTEGRVAMSEQVLMNCPMVTSLESWVATVVQPIAMATFGQPVAVVETFGTYSCRRVNHRLRGSMSEHAYMNAIDVSGFKLADGHRITIKGAWYSGQPQEQAFLHTVGAESCKVFNTVLGPSGDASHQDHFHLDLANRSRSGRRVCRGSGPMVAQGGMSYGAGGAYDPAITGSVAPKIDTGPEDSGVIDAVQLDPEIAASIAKRPEQNWPRTLPKVEQAIPNED
;
A
#
# COMPACT_ATOMS: atom_id res chain seq x y z
N MET A 1 -39.76 -44.27 -59.28
CA MET A 1 -39.93 -42.99 -58.56
C MET A 1 -39.31 -43.13 -57.18
N LYS A 2 -38.04 -42.76 -57.00
CA LYS A 2 -37.33 -42.83 -55.71
C LYS A 2 -37.25 -41.42 -55.12
N ARG A 3 -37.74 -41.27 -53.89
CA ARG A 3 -37.92 -40.00 -53.17
C ARG A 3 -36.56 -39.48 -52.69
N VAL A 4 -36.27 -38.23 -53.02
CA VAL A 4 -35.21 -37.41 -52.41
C VAL A 4 -35.66 -37.09 -50.98
N LEU A 5 -34.88 -37.48 -49.97
CA LEU A 5 -35.07 -36.99 -48.60
C LEU A 5 -33.85 -36.16 -48.18
N SER A 6 -34.18 -34.99 -47.67
CA SER A 6 -33.35 -33.84 -47.33
C SER A 6 -32.25 -34.13 -46.31
N ILE A 7 -31.02 -33.77 -46.64
CA ILE A 7 -29.90 -33.63 -45.70
C ILE A 7 -29.86 -32.17 -45.25
N THR A 8 -30.69 -31.79 -44.26
CA THR A 8 -30.60 -30.47 -43.62
C THR A 8 -31.13 -30.54 -42.18
N ALA A 9 -30.37 -31.14 -41.26
CA ALA A 9 -30.57 -30.93 -39.81
C ALA A 9 -29.41 -31.49 -38.96
N LEU A 10 -28.16 -31.10 -39.20
CA LEU A 10 -27.03 -31.46 -38.31
C LEU A 10 -25.99 -30.34 -38.16
N VAL A 11 -26.42 -29.08 -38.04
CA VAL A 11 -25.50 -27.95 -37.73
C VAL A 11 -25.97 -27.09 -36.55
N GLY A 12 -27.14 -27.35 -35.97
CA GLY A 12 -27.76 -26.41 -35.02
C GLY A 12 -27.40 -26.54 -33.54
N MET A 13 -26.49 -27.43 -33.12
CA MET A 13 -26.34 -27.74 -31.68
C MET A 13 -24.89 -27.91 -31.21
N ALA A 14 -23.98 -27.04 -31.69
CA ALA A 14 -22.61 -26.94 -31.17
C ALA A 14 -22.21 -25.51 -30.75
N GLY A 15 -23.16 -24.57 -30.70
CA GLY A 15 -22.89 -23.13 -30.52
C GLY A 15 -23.24 -22.53 -29.16
N LEU A 16 -23.54 -23.33 -28.12
CA LEU A 16 -24.05 -22.80 -26.83
C LEU A 16 -23.09 -22.93 -25.62
N LEU A 17 -21.86 -23.42 -25.79
CA LEU A 17 -20.92 -23.59 -24.66
C LEU A 17 -19.79 -22.55 -24.60
N THR A 18 -19.76 -21.55 -25.48
CA THR A 18 -18.72 -20.49 -25.49
C THR A 18 -19.23 -19.14 -24.96
N GLY A 19 -20.14 -19.15 -23.98
CA GLY A 19 -20.74 -17.94 -23.42
C GLY A 19 -20.06 -17.31 -22.19
N CYS A 20 -19.10 -17.98 -21.54
CA CYS A 20 -18.58 -17.49 -20.25
C CYS A 20 -17.46 -16.42 -20.34
N SER A 21 -16.93 -16.10 -21.51
CA SER A 21 -15.81 -15.16 -21.66
C SER A 21 -16.22 -13.70 -21.91
N MET A 22 -17.50 -13.42 -22.18
CA MET A 22 -17.98 -12.09 -22.57
C MET A 22 -18.40 -11.18 -21.39
N PHE A 23 -18.50 -11.72 -20.16
CA PHE A 23 -18.84 -10.97 -18.93
C PHE A 23 -17.63 -10.74 -18.00
N GLY A 24 -16.41 -10.73 -18.57
CA GLY A 24 -15.10 -10.83 -17.88
C GLY A 24 -14.65 -9.68 -16.96
N GLY A 25 -15.58 -8.94 -16.35
CA GLY A 25 -15.28 -7.95 -15.31
C GLY A 25 -16.01 -8.18 -13.98
N TRP A 26 -17.14 -8.90 -14.00
CA TRP A 26 -18.01 -9.06 -12.83
C TRP A 26 -17.64 -10.26 -11.95
N PHE A 27 -16.88 -11.21 -12.49
CA PHE A 27 -16.42 -12.43 -11.81
C PHE A 27 -14.90 -12.45 -11.56
N ALA A 28 -14.24 -11.30 -11.61
CA ALA A 28 -12.82 -11.25 -11.29
C ALA A 28 -12.67 -11.55 -9.79
N GLU A 29 -12.11 -12.71 -9.44
CA GLU A 29 -11.86 -13.08 -8.05
C GLU A 29 -10.47 -12.61 -7.61
N ARG A 30 -10.29 -12.39 -6.30
CA ARG A 30 -8.97 -12.14 -5.71
C ARG A 30 -8.09 -13.38 -5.86
N ASP A 31 -6.81 -13.16 -6.17
CA ASP A 31 -5.86 -14.27 -6.21
C ASP A 31 -5.84 -15.00 -4.84
N PRO A 32 -5.91 -16.35 -4.79
CA PRO A 32 -6.01 -17.09 -3.54
C PRO A 32 -4.88 -16.85 -2.53
N TRP A 33 -3.67 -16.54 -3.02
CA TRP A 33 -2.51 -16.28 -2.16
C TRP A 33 -2.71 -15.06 -1.25
N ARG A 34 -3.58 -14.10 -1.62
CA ARG A 34 -3.83 -12.90 -0.82
C ARG A 34 -4.50 -13.26 0.51
N ARG A 35 -5.55 -14.09 0.45
CA ARG A 35 -6.20 -14.68 1.62
C ARG A 35 -5.19 -15.42 2.50
N GLU A 36 -4.34 -16.22 1.88
CA GLU A 36 -3.35 -17.00 2.60
C GLU A 36 -2.31 -16.10 3.30
N ALA A 37 -1.86 -15.03 2.64
CA ALA A 37 -0.93 -14.06 3.21
C ALA A 37 -1.56 -13.26 4.37
N GLU A 38 -2.82 -12.85 4.24
CA GLU A 38 -3.58 -12.20 5.31
C GLU A 38 -3.72 -13.15 6.52
N ALA A 39 -4.18 -14.38 6.29
CA ALA A 39 -4.35 -15.39 7.35
C ALA A 39 -3.03 -15.73 8.06
N ARG A 40 -1.93 -15.89 7.31
CA ARG A 40 -0.59 -16.14 7.87
C ARG A 40 -0.11 -14.97 8.72
N CYS A 41 -0.30 -13.73 8.26
CA CYS A 41 0.05 -12.54 9.02
C CYS A 41 -0.74 -12.44 10.34
N ILE A 42 -2.05 -12.69 10.31
CA ILE A 42 -2.89 -12.66 11.51
C ILE A 42 -2.48 -13.77 12.48
N ALA A 43 -2.26 -14.98 11.98
CA ALA A 43 -1.83 -16.12 12.79
C ALA A 43 -0.46 -15.89 13.46
N SER A 44 0.41 -15.06 12.87
CA SER A 44 1.70 -14.69 13.48
C SER A 44 1.55 -13.82 14.73
N GLY A 45 0.44 -13.11 14.88
CA GLY A 45 0.20 -12.20 16.00
C GLY A 45 1.09 -10.94 16.02
N VAL A 46 1.79 -10.63 14.92
CA VAL A 46 2.63 -9.43 14.81
C VAL A 46 1.79 -8.16 14.79
N VAL A 47 0.67 -8.15 14.05
CA VAL A 47 -0.31 -7.05 14.12
C VAL A 47 -1.24 -7.30 15.30
N ARG A 48 -1.14 -6.47 16.33
CA ARG A 48 -2.00 -6.55 17.52
C ARG A 48 -3.07 -5.46 17.46
N PRO A 49 -4.37 -5.82 17.57
CA PRO A 49 -5.43 -4.84 17.71
C PRO A 49 -5.16 -3.86 18.86
N SER A 50 -5.39 -2.58 18.60
CA SER A 50 -5.18 -1.49 19.54
C SER A 50 -6.17 -0.35 19.29
N ALA A 51 -6.05 0.75 20.05
CA ALA A 51 -6.83 1.96 19.78
C ALA A 51 -6.55 2.54 18.37
N TYR A 52 -5.35 2.29 17.82
CA TYR A 52 -4.88 2.87 16.56
C TYR A 52 -4.95 1.92 15.36
N ILE A 53 -4.94 0.61 15.63
CA ILE A 53 -5.00 -0.46 14.62
C ILE A 53 -6.19 -1.35 14.99
N GLN A 54 -7.31 -1.15 14.32
CA GLN A 54 -8.57 -1.81 14.65
C GLN A 54 -8.97 -2.77 13.52
N PRO A 55 -9.32 -4.04 13.81
CA PRO A 55 -9.84 -4.93 12.79
C PRO A 55 -11.18 -4.38 12.26
N VAL A 56 -11.38 -4.51 10.96
CA VAL A 56 -12.61 -4.15 10.26
C VAL A 56 -13.20 -5.42 9.65
N ARG A 57 -14.52 -5.41 9.41
CA ARG A 57 -15.16 -6.51 8.69
C ARG A 57 -14.55 -6.63 7.29
N GLU A 58 -14.63 -7.83 6.72
CA GLU A 58 -14.29 -8.09 5.33
C GLU A 58 -14.88 -7.00 4.43
N ILE A 59 -14.06 -6.53 3.51
CA ILE A 59 -14.49 -5.62 2.46
C ILE A 59 -14.45 -6.45 1.18
N ASP A 60 -15.63 -6.77 0.67
CA ASP A 60 -15.83 -7.48 -0.59
C ASP A 60 -16.41 -6.50 -1.61
N GLY A 61 -15.50 -5.84 -2.33
CA GLY A 61 -15.81 -4.81 -3.31
C GLY A 61 -16.14 -5.38 -4.68
N ALA A 62 -16.41 -4.49 -5.66
CA ALA A 62 -16.69 -4.93 -7.02
C ALA A 62 -15.52 -5.72 -7.64
N GLY A 63 -15.82 -6.90 -8.21
CA GLY A 63 -14.82 -7.78 -8.78
C GLY A 63 -13.82 -8.25 -7.73
N ALA A 64 -12.52 -8.07 -7.99
CA ALA A 64 -11.47 -8.57 -7.10
C ALA A 64 -11.13 -7.60 -5.97
N CYS A 65 -11.90 -6.52 -5.76
CA CYS A 65 -11.49 -5.50 -4.81
C CYS A 65 -11.75 -5.91 -3.35
N GLY A 66 -10.83 -5.55 -2.47
CA GLY A 66 -10.98 -5.64 -1.03
C GLY A 66 -10.01 -6.61 -0.35
N ALA A 67 -10.32 -6.94 0.90
CA ALA A 67 -9.48 -7.71 1.81
C ALA A 67 -10.36 -8.53 2.76
N ASP A 68 -9.92 -9.73 3.13
CA ASP A 68 -10.70 -10.64 3.99
C ASP A 68 -10.70 -10.14 5.45
N HIS A 69 -9.55 -9.63 5.88
CA HIS A 69 -9.32 -9.22 7.26
C HIS A 69 -8.59 -7.86 7.32
N PRO A 70 -9.22 -6.78 6.84
CA PRO A 70 -8.62 -5.46 6.84
C PRO A 70 -8.53 -4.86 8.24
N PHE A 71 -7.62 -3.93 8.38
CA PHE A 71 -7.44 -3.09 9.55
C PHE A 71 -7.67 -1.63 9.18
N LYS A 72 -8.38 -0.93 10.06
CA LYS A 72 -8.39 0.53 10.14
C LYS A 72 -7.16 0.97 10.92
N VAL A 73 -6.36 1.85 10.33
CA VAL A 73 -5.12 2.36 10.92
C VAL A 73 -5.20 3.89 11.01
N THR A 74 -4.97 4.42 12.20
CA THR A 74 -4.87 5.88 12.46
C THR A 74 -3.48 6.30 12.94
N ALA A 75 -2.70 5.35 13.46
CA ALA A 75 -1.31 5.52 13.85
C ALA A 75 -0.61 4.15 13.87
N VAL A 76 0.72 4.19 13.75
CA VAL A 76 1.62 3.04 13.86
C VAL A 76 2.62 3.25 14.98
N THR A 77 3.49 2.27 15.21
CA THR A 77 4.53 2.26 16.25
C THR A 77 3.93 2.55 17.63
N GLU A 78 2.87 1.81 17.97
CA GLU A 78 2.12 1.94 19.22
C GLU A 78 1.52 3.35 19.43
N GLY A 79 1.21 4.04 18.34
CA GLY A 79 0.64 5.38 18.39
C GLY A 79 1.66 6.48 18.53
N ARG A 80 2.96 6.24 18.27
CA ARG A 80 3.98 7.31 18.24
C ARG A 80 3.97 8.07 16.91
N VAL A 81 3.55 7.42 15.82
CA VAL A 81 3.49 8.04 14.49
C VAL A 81 2.07 7.97 13.95
N ALA A 82 1.44 9.12 13.82
CA ALA A 82 0.11 9.27 13.28
C ALA A 82 0.08 9.15 11.76
N MET A 83 -1.07 8.74 11.23
CA MET A 83 -1.42 8.93 9.82
C MET A 83 -2.19 10.25 9.66
N SER A 84 -1.96 11.00 8.59
CA SER A 84 -2.67 12.27 8.34
C SER A 84 -4.18 12.10 8.15
N GLU A 85 -4.62 10.88 7.88
CA GLU A 85 -6.01 10.45 7.83
C GLU A 85 -6.12 8.98 8.25
N GLN A 86 -7.34 8.54 8.52
CA GLN A 86 -7.63 7.13 8.74
C GLN A 86 -7.50 6.35 7.43
N VAL A 87 -6.73 5.26 7.45
CA VAL A 87 -6.51 4.41 6.27
C VAL A 87 -6.93 2.96 6.51
N LEU A 88 -7.17 2.22 5.41
CA LEU A 88 -7.50 0.79 5.42
C LEU A 88 -6.35 -0.02 4.84
N MET A 89 -5.87 -1.00 5.59
CA MET A 89 -4.72 -1.83 5.21
C MET A 89 -5.02 -3.30 5.47
N ASN A 90 -4.50 -4.20 4.63
CA ASN A 90 -4.45 -5.62 4.98
C ASN A 90 -3.33 -5.88 6.00
N CYS A 91 -3.36 -7.03 6.68
CA CYS A 91 -2.38 -7.33 7.74
C CYS A 91 -0.90 -7.23 7.28
N PRO A 92 -0.50 -7.81 6.14
CA PRO A 92 0.88 -7.66 5.65
C PRO A 92 1.31 -6.20 5.47
N MET A 93 0.44 -5.35 4.90
CA MET A 93 0.72 -3.94 4.68
C MET A 93 0.88 -3.16 5.99
N VAL A 94 0.07 -3.46 7.02
CA VAL A 94 0.26 -2.88 8.36
C VAL A 94 1.64 -3.23 8.91
N THR A 95 2.03 -4.51 8.83
CA THR A 95 3.34 -4.99 9.30
C THR A 95 4.49 -4.28 8.58
N SER A 96 4.41 -4.17 7.26
CA SER A 96 5.43 -3.48 6.46
C SER A 96 5.48 -1.98 6.75
N LEU A 97 4.34 -1.33 6.98
CA LEU A 97 4.30 0.09 7.36
C LEU A 97 4.97 0.31 8.72
N GLU A 98 4.64 -0.50 9.74
CA GLU A 98 5.25 -0.40 11.07
C GLU A 98 6.77 -0.61 11.00
N SER A 99 7.21 -1.65 10.28
CA SER A 99 8.63 -1.92 10.08
C SER A 99 9.33 -0.77 9.35
N TRP A 100 8.75 -0.26 8.25
CA TRP A 100 9.35 0.84 7.49
C TRP A 100 9.49 2.11 8.32
N VAL A 101 8.47 2.47 9.10
CA VAL A 101 8.56 3.64 9.98
C VAL A 101 9.67 3.44 11.02
N ALA A 102 9.71 2.28 11.66
CA ALA A 102 10.67 2.00 12.73
C ALA A 102 12.13 1.89 12.23
N THR A 103 12.37 1.26 11.09
CA THR A 103 13.73 0.90 10.64
C THR A 103 14.29 1.80 9.54
N VAL A 104 13.44 2.55 8.84
CA VAL A 104 13.85 3.45 7.75
C VAL A 104 13.55 4.89 8.13
N VAL A 105 12.29 5.25 8.34
CA VAL A 105 11.88 6.66 8.46
C VAL A 105 12.46 7.30 9.72
N GLN A 106 12.29 6.67 10.89
CA GLN A 106 12.72 7.28 12.16
C GLN A 106 14.24 7.43 12.27
N PRO A 107 15.07 6.42 11.96
CA PRO A 107 16.52 6.59 12.02
C PRO A 107 17.04 7.67 11.07
N ILE A 108 16.48 7.76 9.86
CA ILE A 108 16.89 8.80 8.89
C ILE A 108 16.43 10.19 9.36
N ALA A 109 15.22 10.32 9.93
CA ALA A 109 14.73 11.58 10.47
C ALA A 109 15.60 12.07 11.64
N MET A 110 15.95 11.19 12.57
CA MET A 110 16.85 11.51 13.68
C MET A 110 18.26 11.89 13.19
N ALA A 111 18.80 11.16 12.22
CA ALA A 111 20.12 11.47 11.67
C ALA A 111 20.15 12.81 10.90
N THR A 112 19.04 13.19 10.27
CA THR A 112 18.98 14.39 9.41
C THR A 112 18.58 15.64 10.18
N PHE A 113 17.63 15.51 11.13
CA PHE A 113 17.00 16.65 11.81
C PHE A 113 17.18 16.63 13.33
N GLY A 114 17.64 15.52 13.92
CA GLY A 114 17.59 15.33 15.38
C GLY A 114 16.15 15.32 15.93
N GLN A 115 15.16 15.11 15.08
CA GLN A 115 13.74 15.14 15.40
C GLN A 115 13.05 13.90 14.82
N PRO A 116 12.18 13.23 15.59
CA PRO A 116 11.42 12.11 15.08
C PRO A 116 10.29 12.59 14.16
N VAL A 117 9.89 11.73 13.23
CA VAL A 117 8.63 11.92 12.50
C VAL A 117 7.47 11.64 13.45
N ALA A 118 6.51 12.55 13.51
CA ALA A 118 5.28 12.41 14.29
C ALA A 118 4.07 12.07 13.40
N VAL A 119 4.07 12.45 12.13
CA VAL A 119 2.97 12.15 11.19
C VAL A 119 3.53 11.70 9.84
N VAL A 120 2.97 10.62 9.30
CA VAL A 120 3.07 10.25 7.88
C VAL A 120 1.88 10.84 7.16
N GLU A 121 2.14 11.72 6.19
CA GLU A 121 1.10 12.25 5.31
C GLU A 121 0.88 11.29 4.14
N THR A 122 -0.39 11.05 3.80
CA THR A 122 -0.78 10.07 2.80
C THR A 122 -1.92 10.60 1.91
N PHE A 123 -2.01 10.06 0.69
CA PHE A 123 -3.17 10.18 -0.20
C PHE A 123 -4.09 8.96 -0.13
N GLY A 124 -3.84 8.06 0.83
CA GLY A 124 -4.68 6.90 1.11
C GLY A 124 -4.06 5.57 0.66
N THR A 125 -4.83 4.52 0.89
CA THR A 125 -4.38 3.12 0.77
C THR A 125 -5.37 2.26 0.00
N TYR A 126 -6.66 2.57 0.04
CA TYR A 126 -7.70 1.82 -0.65
C TYR A 126 -8.25 2.62 -1.83
N SER A 127 -8.23 2.00 -3.01
CA SER A 127 -8.88 2.51 -4.21
C SER A 127 -9.15 1.34 -5.16
N CYS A 128 -10.42 0.97 -5.30
CA CYS A 128 -10.83 -0.13 -6.15
C CYS A 128 -10.72 0.26 -7.64
N ARG A 129 -9.52 0.08 -8.20
CA ARG A 129 -9.21 0.41 -9.59
C ARG A 129 -8.11 -0.48 -10.19
N ARG A 130 -8.07 -0.52 -11.51
CA ARG A 130 -6.92 -1.06 -12.25
C ARG A 130 -5.75 -0.09 -12.25
N VAL A 131 -4.55 -0.63 -12.50
CA VAL A 131 -3.33 0.18 -12.67
C VAL A 131 -3.57 1.24 -13.75
N ASN A 132 -3.19 2.48 -13.46
CA ASN A 132 -3.34 3.65 -14.32
C ASN A 132 -4.78 3.87 -14.83
N HIS A 133 -5.79 3.48 -14.05
CA HIS A 133 -7.22 3.64 -14.37
C HIS A 133 -7.64 2.98 -15.70
N ARG A 134 -6.88 1.98 -16.17
CA ARG A 134 -7.16 1.30 -17.44
C ARG A 134 -8.44 0.47 -17.34
N LEU A 135 -9.15 0.30 -18.46
CA LEU A 135 -10.34 -0.55 -18.53
C LEU A 135 -10.01 -2.05 -18.40
N ARG A 136 -8.79 -2.45 -18.80
CA ARG A 136 -8.31 -3.84 -18.82
C ARG A 136 -6.89 -3.92 -18.24
N GLY A 137 -6.48 -5.11 -17.79
CA GLY A 137 -5.15 -5.37 -17.22
C GLY A 137 -5.19 -5.58 -15.69
N SER A 138 -4.03 -5.61 -15.04
CA SER A 138 -3.95 -5.92 -13.61
C SER A 138 -4.63 -4.87 -12.71
N MET A 139 -5.21 -5.34 -11.61
CA MET A 139 -5.67 -4.47 -10.52
C MET A 139 -4.48 -3.77 -9.86
N SER A 140 -4.70 -2.55 -9.36
CA SER A 140 -3.71 -1.87 -8.51
C SER A 140 -3.64 -2.57 -7.15
N GLU A 141 -2.49 -2.53 -6.47
CA GLU A 141 -2.37 -3.03 -5.10
C GLU A 141 -3.22 -2.22 -4.09
N HIS A 142 -3.59 -0.97 -4.43
CA HIS A 142 -4.61 -0.22 -3.69
C HIS A 142 -5.98 -0.89 -3.71
N ALA A 143 -6.31 -1.69 -4.72
CA ALA A 143 -7.57 -2.41 -4.77
C ALA A 143 -7.66 -3.49 -3.67
N TYR A 144 -6.53 -3.87 -3.07
CA TYR A 144 -6.41 -4.92 -2.07
C TYR A 144 -5.92 -4.41 -0.70
N MET A 145 -5.91 -3.08 -0.50
CA MET A 145 -5.38 -2.45 0.72
C MET A 145 -3.91 -2.87 1.00
N ASN A 146 -3.18 -3.14 -0.09
CA ASN A 146 -1.83 -3.68 -0.10
C ASN A 146 -0.81 -2.66 -0.61
N ALA A 147 -1.19 -1.38 -0.57
CA ALA A 147 -0.38 -0.25 -0.99
C ALA A 147 -0.71 1.00 -0.16
N ILE A 148 0.24 1.94 -0.11
CA ILE A 148 0.08 3.28 0.46
C ILE A 148 0.75 4.30 -0.46
N ASP A 149 0.07 5.43 -0.66
CA ASP A 149 0.66 6.61 -1.29
C ASP A 149 1.04 7.61 -0.20
N VAL A 150 2.33 7.77 0.09
CA VAL A 150 2.86 8.70 1.09
C VAL A 150 3.17 10.03 0.43
N SER A 151 2.59 11.13 0.88
CA SER A 151 2.76 12.47 0.30
C SER A 151 3.79 13.34 1.04
N GLY A 152 4.18 12.94 2.26
CA GLY A 152 5.11 13.72 3.08
C GLY A 152 5.17 13.25 4.53
N PHE A 153 5.86 14.05 5.36
CA PHE A 153 6.08 13.78 6.77
C PHE A 153 5.94 15.07 7.58
N LYS A 154 5.51 14.95 8.83
CA LYS A 154 5.59 16.04 9.83
C LYS A 154 6.46 15.57 10.99
N LEU A 155 7.48 16.35 11.33
CA LEU A 155 8.35 16.11 12.49
C LEU A 155 7.66 16.53 13.79
N ALA A 156 8.20 16.08 14.92
CA ALA A 156 7.65 16.37 16.25
C ALA A 156 7.67 17.87 16.61
N ASP A 157 8.59 18.64 16.05
CA ASP A 157 8.65 20.11 16.19
C ASP A 157 7.62 20.85 15.32
N GLY A 158 6.83 20.12 14.52
CA GLY A 158 5.83 20.66 13.62
C GLY A 158 6.31 20.92 12.20
N HIS A 159 7.60 20.77 11.91
CA HIS A 159 8.17 20.97 10.59
C HIS A 159 7.59 19.97 9.59
N ARG A 160 7.01 20.47 8.51
CA ARG A 160 6.29 19.68 7.50
C ARG A 160 7.10 19.59 6.21
N ILE A 161 7.40 18.36 5.79
CA ILE A 161 8.22 18.04 4.63
C ILE A 161 7.34 17.29 3.62
N THR A 162 6.91 17.97 2.56
CA THR A 162 6.10 17.34 1.49
C THR A 162 7.00 16.84 0.37
N ILE A 163 6.68 15.69 -0.22
CA ILE A 163 7.46 15.14 -1.34
C ILE A 163 7.45 16.11 -2.52
N LYS A 164 6.27 16.58 -2.92
CA LYS A 164 6.12 17.56 -4.00
C LYS A 164 6.99 18.81 -3.82
N GLY A 165 6.99 19.38 -2.62
CA GLY A 165 7.68 20.65 -2.36
C GLY A 165 9.18 20.50 -2.15
N ALA A 166 9.59 19.41 -1.51
CA ALA A 166 10.97 19.26 -1.06
C ALA A 166 11.84 18.42 -2.00
N TRP A 167 11.27 17.57 -2.87
CA TRP A 167 12.05 16.62 -3.67
C TRP A 167 13.10 17.28 -4.59
N TYR A 168 12.71 18.33 -5.34
CA TYR A 168 13.62 19.04 -6.26
C TYR A 168 14.06 20.41 -5.76
N SER A 169 13.33 20.98 -4.80
CA SER A 169 13.42 22.41 -4.44
C SER A 169 13.39 22.67 -2.93
N GLY A 170 13.40 21.62 -2.10
CA GLY A 170 13.45 21.77 -0.65
C GLY A 170 14.80 22.22 -0.14
N GLN A 171 14.91 22.41 1.17
CA GLN A 171 16.21 22.58 1.80
C GLN A 171 17.09 21.35 1.54
N PRO A 172 18.43 21.49 1.48
CA PRO A 172 19.32 20.35 1.23
C PRO A 172 19.08 19.17 2.19
N GLN A 173 18.75 19.45 3.45
CA GLN A 173 18.42 18.44 4.46
C GLN A 173 17.11 17.70 4.14
N GLU A 174 16.07 18.41 3.70
CA GLU A 174 14.79 17.79 3.31
C GLU A 174 14.94 16.91 2.06
N GLN A 175 15.69 17.39 1.06
CA GLN A 175 16.04 16.62 -0.12
C GLN A 175 16.80 15.34 0.27
N ALA A 176 17.82 15.46 1.12
CA ALA A 176 18.60 14.32 1.60
C ALA A 176 17.73 13.31 2.36
N PHE A 177 16.84 13.78 3.24
CA PHE A 177 15.88 12.95 3.95
C PHE A 177 14.98 12.18 2.98
N LEU A 178 14.30 12.88 2.06
CA LEU A 178 13.37 12.23 1.13
C LEU A 178 14.05 11.27 0.16
N HIS A 179 15.21 11.63 -0.39
CA HIS A 179 15.98 10.75 -1.28
C HIS A 179 16.43 9.49 -0.54
N THR A 180 16.88 9.62 0.71
CA THR A 180 17.35 8.47 1.50
C THR A 180 16.16 7.58 1.90
N VAL A 181 15.07 8.17 2.40
CA VAL A 181 13.85 7.42 2.74
C VAL A 181 13.31 6.67 1.52
N GLY A 182 13.19 7.33 0.37
CA GLY A 182 12.70 6.68 -0.84
C GLY A 182 13.61 5.55 -1.33
N ALA A 183 14.93 5.71 -1.24
CA ALA A 183 15.88 4.68 -1.64
C ALA A 183 15.84 3.47 -0.69
N GLU A 184 15.81 3.72 0.61
CA GLU A 184 15.79 2.69 1.65
C GLU A 184 14.44 1.97 1.76
N SER A 185 13.35 2.60 1.32
CA SER A 185 12.02 1.97 1.22
C SER A 185 12.04 0.70 0.38
N CYS A 186 12.94 0.60 -0.60
CA CYS A 186 13.14 -0.59 -1.43
C CYS A 186 13.59 -1.83 -0.66
N LYS A 187 14.05 -1.67 0.59
CA LYS A 187 14.42 -2.79 1.46
C LYS A 187 13.18 -3.47 2.04
N VAL A 188 12.08 -2.74 2.18
CA VAL A 188 10.84 -3.18 2.83
C VAL A 188 9.75 -3.56 1.81
N PHE A 189 9.58 -2.75 0.76
CA PHE A 189 8.47 -2.91 -0.20
C PHE A 189 8.90 -3.61 -1.49
N ASN A 190 7.93 -4.23 -2.18
CA ASN A 190 8.16 -4.90 -3.46
C ASN A 190 8.10 -3.93 -4.64
N THR A 191 7.30 -2.87 -4.50
CA THR A 191 7.27 -1.74 -5.45
C THR A 191 7.44 -0.45 -4.67
N VAL A 192 8.37 0.39 -5.12
CA VAL A 192 8.59 1.77 -4.69
C VAL A 192 8.67 2.62 -5.95
N LEU A 193 7.69 3.50 -6.12
CA LEU A 193 7.68 4.51 -7.19
C LEU A 193 7.73 5.89 -6.54
N GLY A 194 8.60 6.76 -7.04
CA GLY A 194 8.73 8.13 -6.55
C GLY A 194 8.91 9.15 -7.68
N PRO A 195 9.20 10.42 -7.32
CA PRO A 195 9.07 11.54 -8.25
C PRO A 195 9.94 11.50 -9.51
N SER A 196 11.11 10.85 -9.46
CA SER A 196 11.96 10.67 -10.66
C SER A 196 11.64 9.41 -11.46
N GLY A 197 10.53 8.72 -11.16
CA GLY A 197 10.18 7.42 -11.73
C GLY A 197 9.24 7.52 -12.91
N ASP A 198 8.16 8.28 -12.74
CA ASP A 198 7.23 8.67 -13.80
C ASP A 198 6.37 9.88 -13.39
N ALA A 199 5.56 10.38 -14.33
CA ALA A 199 4.74 11.57 -14.11
C ALA A 199 3.62 11.41 -13.07
N SER A 200 3.17 10.18 -12.80
CA SER A 200 2.06 9.93 -11.85
C SER A 200 2.52 9.97 -10.40
N HIS A 201 3.82 9.91 -10.14
CA HIS A 201 4.40 9.81 -8.79
C HIS A 201 5.23 11.04 -8.40
N GLN A 202 5.04 12.18 -9.06
CA GLN A 202 5.84 13.40 -8.82
C GLN A 202 5.62 14.03 -7.44
N ASP A 203 4.52 13.72 -6.77
CA ASP A 203 4.13 14.33 -5.51
C ASP A 203 4.00 13.36 -4.33
N HIS A 204 4.30 12.07 -4.53
CA HIS A 204 4.21 11.05 -3.49
C HIS A 204 5.15 9.86 -3.75
N PHE A 205 5.34 9.03 -2.74
CA PHE A 205 5.85 7.67 -2.88
C PHE A 205 4.71 6.68 -2.93
N HIS A 206 4.65 5.87 -3.97
CA HIS A 206 3.80 4.69 -4.02
C HIS A 206 4.56 3.47 -3.52
N LEU A 207 4.07 2.85 -2.45
CA LEU A 207 4.71 1.73 -1.76
C LEU A 207 3.73 0.54 -1.75
N ASP A 208 4.11 -0.60 -2.33
CA ASP A 208 3.25 -1.79 -2.38
C ASP A 208 3.98 -3.11 -2.11
N LEU A 209 3.17 -4.14 -1.79
CA LEU A 209 3.62 -5.53 -1.58
C LEU A 209 3.17 -6.45 -2.73
N ALA A 210 3.12 -5.95 -3.97
CA ALA A 210 2.73 -6.74 -5.14
C ALA A 210 3.51 -8.05 -5.20
N ASN A 211 2.80 -9.16 -5.44
CA ASN A 211 3.44 -10.46 -5.61
C ASN A 211 4.14 -10.52 -6.99
N ARG A 212 5.48 -10.61 -6.97
CA ARG A 212 6.31 -10.72 -8.18
C ARG A 212 6.97 -12.10 -8.31
N SER A 213 6.41 -13.13 -7.67
CA SER A 213 6.97 -14.47 -7.37
C SER A 213 7.74 -15.20 -8.48
N ARG A 214 7.52 -14.90 -9.77
CA ARG A 214 8.29 -15.51 -10.86
C ARG A 214 9.68 -14.90 -11.10
N SER A 215 9.98 -13.74 -10.54
CA SER A 215 11.24 -13.02 -10.82
C SER A 215 12.03 -12.59 -9.58
N GLY A 216 11.42 -12.61 -8.39
CA GLY A 216 12.00 -12.03 -7.16
C GLY A 216 12.34 -10.54 -7.29
N ARG A 217 11.94 -9.90 -8.39
CA ARG A 217 12.38 -8.55 -8.76
C ARG A 217 11.55 -7.51 -8.03
N ARG A 218 12.21 -6.74 -7.17
CA ARG A 218 11.67 -5.50 -6.62
C ARG A 218 11.67 -4.41 -7.68
N VAL A 219 10.64 -3.60 -7.69
CA VAL A 219 10.53 -2.42 -8.55
C VAL A 219 10.91 -1.22 -7.72
N CYS A 220 12.05 -0.62 -8.03
CA CYS A 220 12.56 0.57 -7.35
C CYS A 220 12.84 1.61 -8.40
N ARG A 221 11.95 2.61 -8.52
CA ARG A 221 12.03 3.63 -9.56
C ARG A 221 11.71 4.98 -8.97
N GLY A 222 12.56 5.95 -9.23
CA GLY A 222 12.22 7.33 -8.93
C GLY A 222 12.27 7.73 -7.47
N SER A 223 12.71 6.85 -6.58
CA SER A 223 12.72 7.05 -5.14
C SER A 223 14.08 7.49 -4.59
N GLY A 224 14.96 8.00 -5.46
CA GLY A 224 16.29 8.49 -5.09
C GLY A 224 17.38 7.45 -5.41
N PRO A 225 18.64 7.89 -5.56
CA PRO A 225 19.75 6.95 -5.72
C PRO A 225 19.94 6.17 -4.41
N MET A 226 20.21 4.86 -4.50
CA MET A 226 20.66 4.10 -3.33
C MET A 226 21.95 4.72 -2.81
N VAL A 227 21.93 5.21 -1.57
CA VAL A 227 23.12 5.71 -0.91
C VAL A 227 24.02 4.50 -0.66
N ALA A 228 25.24 4.50 -1.19
CA ALA A 228 26.24 3.48 -0.83
C ALA A 228 26.38 3.52 0.70
N GLN A 229 26.38 2.35 1.36
CA GLN A 229 26.47 2.20 2.81
C GLN A 229 27.79 2.79 3.36
N GLY A 230 27.89 4.12 3.41
CA GLY A 230 28.96 4.87 4.03
C GLY A 230 28.55 5.20 5.45
N GLY A 231 28.75 4.26 6.38
CA GLY A 231 28.95 4.60 7.78
C GLY A 231 27.82 4.42 8.78
N MET A 232 26.63 3.90 8.43
CA MET A 232 25.68 3.41 9.44
C MET A 232 25.03 2.10 8.98
N SER A 233 25.62 1.01 9.44
CA SER A 233 25.02 -0.33 9.37
C SER A 233 24.03 -0.45 10.53
N TYR A 234 22.77 -0.07 10.33
CA TYR A 234 21.71 -0.65 11.15
C TYR A 234 21.58 -2.10 10.70
N GLY A 235 22.25 -2.99 11.42
CA GLY A 235 22.22 -4.42 11.19
C GLY A 235 20.81 -4.95 11.43
N ALA A 236 19.96 -4.95 10.40
CA ALA A 236 18.78 -5.80 10.37
C ALA A 236 19.24 -7.24 10.12
N GLY A 237 19.78 -7.87 11.17
CA GLY A 237 20.11 -9.29 11.19
C GLY A 237 18.82 -10.11 11.21
N GLY A 238 18.29 -10.42 10.03
CA GLY A 238 17.18 -11.35 9.85
C GLY A 238 16.97 -11.59 8.36
N ALA A 239 17.13 -12.83 7.90
CA ALA A 239 17.00 -13.19 6.51
C ALA A 239 15.55 -12.93 6.02
N TYR A 240 15.34 -11.82 5.32
CA TYR A 240 14.14 -11.58 4.52
C TYR A 240 14.23 -12.45 3.27
N ASP A 241 13.37 -13.46 3.13
CA ASP A 241 13.23 -14.22 1.89
C ASP A 241 12.31 -13.46 0.91
N PRO A 242 12.83 -12.92 -0.20
CA PRO A 242 12.04 -12.23 -1.21
C PRO A 242 11.17 -13.16 -2.08
N ALA A 243 11.31 -14.49 -1.93
CA ALA A 243 10.53 -15.48 -2.68
C ALA A 243 9.21 -15.88 -1.99
N ILE A 244 9.02 -15.55 -0.71
CA ILE A 244 7.81 -15.90 0.04
C ILE A 244 6.98 -14.65 0.31
N THR A 245 5.88 -14.52 -0.43
CA THR A 245 4.76 -13.68 -0.03
C THR A 245 4.28 -14.14 1.35
N GLY A 246 4.48 -13.32 2.38
CA GLY A 246 4.11 -13.64 3.76
C GLY A 246 5.27 -13.72 4.75
N SER A 247 6.49 -13.26 4.40
CA SER A 247 7.49 -12.92 5.42
C SER A 247 6.99 -11.71 6.21
N VAL A 248 6.25 -11.99 7.27
CA VAL A 248 5.95 -11.05 8.35
C VAL A 248 7.29 -10.48 8.79
N ALA A 249 7.47 -9.16 8.65
CA ALA A 249 8.68 -8.52 9.17
C ALA A 249 8.81 -8.92 10.65
N PRO A 250 9.96 -9.45 11.09
CA PRO A 250 10.12 -9.87 12.48
C PRO A 250 9.77 -8.70 13.40
N LYS A 251 9.03 -9.00 14.49
CA LYS A 251 8.71 -8.02 15.52
C LYS A 251 10.01 -7.37 15.99
N ILE A 252 10.15 -6.06 15.83
CA ILE A 252 11.20 -5.31 16.50
C ILE A 252 10.77 -5.24 17.96
N ASP A 253 11.38 -6.05 18.82
CA ASP A 253 11.24 -5.90 20.25
C ASP A 253 12.03 -4.66 20.66
N THR A 254 11.35 -3.55 20.90
CA THR A 254 11.94 -2.41 21.60
C THR A 254 12.09 -2.81 23.07
N GLY A 255 13.02 -3.71 23.34
CA GLY A 255 13.40 -4.09 24.70
C GLY A 255 14.00 -2.90 25.45
N PRO A 256 13.99 -2.92 26.79
CA PRO A 256 14.36 -1.78 27.63
C PRO A 256 15.87 -1.43 27.64
N GLU A 257 16.72 -2.12 26.88
CA GLU A 257 18.18 -1.98 26.98
C GLU A 257 18.85 -1.11 25.90
N ASP A 258 18.11 -0.58 24.92
CA ASP A 258 18.64 0.38 23.93
C ASP A 258 18.05 1.79 24.10
N SER A 259 17.85 2.20 25.36
CA SER A 259 17.33 3.52 25.77
C SER A 259 18.38 4.64 25.65
N GLY A 260 19.23 4.60 24.63
CA GLY A 260 20.11 5.70 24.25
C GLY A 260 19.34 6.82 23.55
N VAL A 261 18.48 7.52 24.30
CA VAL A 261 17.80 8.77 23.93
C VAL A 261 16.84 8.66 22.74
N ILE A 262 15.72 7.97 22.94
CA ILE A 262 14.43 8.39 22.38
C ILE A 262 13.40 8.36 23.51
N ASP A 263 13.28 9.48 24.23
CA ASP A 263 12.14 9.66 25.12
C ASP A 263 10.86 9.46 24.31
N ALA A 264 9.91 8.73 24.91
CA ALA A 264 8.62 8.43 24.29
C ALA A 264 7.93 9.73 23.85
N VAL A 265 8.01 10.06 22.56
CA VAL A 265 7.18 11.12 21.99
C VAL A 265 5.78 10.55 21.91
N GLN A 266 5.01 10.80 22.95
CA GLN A 266 3.57 10.66 22.91
C GLN A 266 3.06 11.66 21.87
N LEU A 267 2.27 11.20 20.90
CA LEU A 267 1.66 12.09 19.91
C LEU A 267 1.07 13.30 20.62
N ASP A 268 1.41 14.49 20.13
CA ASP A 268 0.81 15.74 20.59
C ASP A 268 -0.73 15.56 20.64
N PRO A 269 -1.36 15.76 21.81
CA PRO A 269 -2.80 15.62 21.98
C PRO A 269 -3.62 16.42 20.95
N GLU A 270 -3.10 17.55 20.46
CA GLU A 270 -3.75 18.35 19.41
C GLU A 270 -3.70 17.66 18.05
N ILE A 271 -2.56 17.05 17.69
CA ILE A 271 -2.43 16.24 16.47
C ILE A 271 -3.36 15.03 16.55
N ALA A 272 -3.33 14.30 17.67
CA ALA A 272 -4.20 13.15 17.90
C ALA A 272 -5.70 13.53 17.84
N ALA A 273 -6.09 14.64 18.48
CA ALA A 273 -7.47 15.14 18.45
C ALA A 273 -7.90 15.64 17.06
N SER A 274 -6.97 16.23 16.28
CA SER A 274 -7.27 16.68 14.91
C SER A 274 -7.53 15.51 13.96
N ILE A 275 -6.85 14.37 14.15
CA ILE A 275 -7.04 13.15 13.35
C ILE A 275 -8.33 12.44 13.78
N ALA A 276 -8.57 12.30 15.08
CA ALA A 276 -9.77 11.64 15.61
C ALA A 276 -11.08 12.38 15.25
N LYS A 277 -11.01 13.70 15.00
CA LYS A 277 -12.16 14.51 14.58
C LYS A 277 -12.39 14.54 13.07
N ARG A 278 -11.49 14.00 12.24
CA ARG A 278 -11.75 13.93 10.79
C ARG A 278 -12.92 12.97 10.57
N PRO A 279 -13.95 13.37 9.81
CA PRO A 279 -15.08 12.50 9.55
C PRO A 279 -14.57 11.19 8.95
N GLU A 280 -15.15 10.06 9.38
CA GLU A 280 -14.94 8.79 8.68
C GLU A 280 -15.19 9.06 7.20
N GLN A 281 -14.18 8.88 6.35
CA GLN A 281 -14.42 8.92 4.91
C GLN A 281 -15.41 7.80 4.64
N ASN A 282 -16.64 8.18 4.32
CA ASN A 282 -17.74 7.27 4.06
C ASN A 282 -17.45 6.61 2.72
N TRP A 283 -16.63 5.57 2.76
CA TRP A 283 -16.18 4.90 1.55
C TRP A 283 -17.42 4.30 0.88
N PRO A 284 -17.71 4.66 -0.38
CA PRO A 284 -18.91 4.17 -1.03
C PRO A 284 -18.87 2.64 -1.07
N ARG A 285 -19.87 1.99 -0.44
CA ARG A 285 -20.10 0.54 -0.59
C ARG A 285 -20.39 0.17 -2.05
N THR A 286 -20.77 1.16 -2.86
CA THR A 286 -21.05 1.07 -4.30
C THR A 286 -20.68 2.40 -4.97
N LEU A 287 -19.88 2.37 -6.03
CA LEU A 287 -19.57 3.56 -6.83
C LEU A 287 -20.84 4.15 -7.50
N PRO A 288 -20.91 5.47 -7.75
CA PRO A 288 -21.97 6.04 -8.58
C PRO A 288 -21.92 5.42 -9.99
N LYS A 289 -23.10 5.09 -10.54
CA LYS A 289 -23.23 4.61 -11.91
C LYS A 289 -22.62 5.65 -12.85
N VAL A 290 -21.62 5.25 -13.62
CA VAL A 290 -21.17 6.02 -14.78
C VAL A 290 -22.31 5.93 -15.79
N GLU A 291 -23.11 6.99 -15.88
CA GLU A 291 -24.04 7.18 -16.98
C GLU A 291 -23.20 7.18 -18.27
N GLN A 292 -23.33 6.14 -19.08
CA GLN A 292 -22.66 6.04 -20.37
C GLN A 292 -23.25 7.10 -21.29
N ALA A 293 -22.55 8.22 -21.47
CA ALA A 293 -22.80 9.09 -22.62
C ALA A 293 -22.29 8.36 -23.88
N ILE A 294 -23.20 7.67 -24.55
CA ILE A 294 -23.02 7.24 -25.94
C ILE A 294 -23.24 8.51 -26.79
N PRO A 295 -22.28 8.98 -27.59
CA PRO A 295 -22.56 10.00 -28.58
C PRO A 295 -23.41 9.37 -29.69
N ASN A 296 -24.56 9.99 -29.97
CA ASN A 296 -25.36 9.68 -31.16
C ASN A 296 -24.53 9.98 -32.40
N GLU A 297 -24.48 9.03 -33.33
CA GLU A 297 -24.09 9.27 -34.72
C GLU A 297 -25.22 10.04 -35.40
N ASP A 298 -24.89 11.23 -35.92
CA ASP A 298 -25.56 11.87 -37.05
C ASP A 298 -24.52 12.01 -38.18
#